data_AF-A0A6J6LQT7-F1
#
_entry.id   AF-A0A6J6LQT7-F1
#
_cell.length_a   1.000
_cell.length_b   1.000
_cell.length_c   1.000
_cell.angle_alpha   90.00
_cell.angle_beta   90.00
_cell.angle_gamma   90.00
#
_symmetry.space_group_name_H-M   'P 1'
#
loop_
_entity.id
_entity.type
_entity.pdbx_description
1 polymer ?
#
loop_
_entity_poly.entity_id
_entity_poly.type
_entity_poly.pdbx_seq_one_letter_code
_entity_poly.pdbx_strand_id
1 'polypeptide(L)'
;MASAYQTLANEGVRLNPILVAGCQDADGNLTAIPKSNPTQVVSPSTANDVMYMMEKIVEQGGIGQATAVAGYRSAGKTGTAEIKEGSGYGQYYAASFYGMAPVDNPKYAMGVMIYKPKKVWTNSMAAAAGYQKILSQVLLANRVPPSTGTSPDLPTDWK
;
A
#
# COMPACT_ATOMS: atom_id res chain seq x y z
N MET A 1 3.92 -8.02 -3.90
CA MET A 1 3.69 -6.57 -4.05
C MET A 1 3.44 -5.89 -2.71
N ALA A 2 2.39 -6.21 -1.96
CA ALA A 2 2.12 -5.55 -0.67
C ALA A 2 3.29 -5.61 0.33
N SER A 3 4.06 -6.72 0.36
CA SER A 3 5.27 -6.84 1.20
C SER A 3 6.38 -5.84 0.86
N ALA A 4 6.48 -5.39 -0.39
CA ALA A 4 7.44 -4.35 -0.77
C ALA A 4 7.04 -2.99 -0.17
N TYR A 5 5.74 -2.68 -0.18
CA TYR A 5 5.20 -1.48 0.47
C TYR A 5 5.31 -1.58 2.00
N GLN A 6 5.10 -2.78 2.57
CA GLN A 6 5.36 -3.05 3.98
C GLN A 6 6.83 -2.78 4.34
N THR A 7 7.77 -3.12 3.46
CA THR A 7 9.20 -2.87 3.71
C THR A 7 9.47 -1.37 3.87
N LEU A 8 8.87 -0.53 3.01
CA LEU A 8 8.99 0.93 3.11
C LEU A 8 8.30 1.46 4.38
N ALA A 9 7.08 0.99 4.65
CA ALA A 9 6.32 1.32 5.85
C ALA A 9 7.01 0.93 7.17
N ASN A 10 7.95 -0.02 7.10
CA ASN A 10 8.66 -0.57 8.26
C ASN A 10 10.15 -0.20 8.21
N GLU A 11 10.43 1.08 7.90
CA GLU A 11 11.77 1.66 7.96
C GLU A 11 12.82 0.92 7.11
N GLY A 12 12.38 0.35 5.99
CA GLY A 12 13.23 -0.41 5.07
C GLY A 12 13.45 -1.87 5.47
N VAL A 13 12.84 -2.36 6.56
CA VAL A 13 12.94 -3.75 7.02
C VAL A 13 11.78 -4.57 6.47
N ARG A 14 12.12 -5.55 5.63
CA ARG A 14 11.15 -6.52 5.10
C ARG A 14 10.90 -7.62 6.12
N LEU A 15 9.62 -7.87 6.40
CA LEU A 15 9.16 -9.04 7.13
C LEU A 15 8.51 -10.02 6.14
N ASN A 16 8.73 -11.32 6.34
CA ASN A 16 7.97 -12.33 5.64
C ASN A 16 6.54 -12.36 6.21
N PRO A 17 5.51 -12.35 5.36
CA PRO A 17 4.13 -12.39 5.82
C PRO A 17 3.83 -13.74 6.47
N ILE A 18 3.16 -13.69 7.63
CA ILE A 18 2.71 -14.88 8.37
C ILE A 18 1.19 -14.85 8.38
N LEU A 19 0.56 -15.92 7.89
CA LEU A 19 -0.92 -16.05 7.85
C LEU A 19 -1.49 -16.82 9.05
N VAL A 20 -0.66 -17.63 9.71
CA VAL A 20 -1.09 -18.51 10.80
C VAL A 20 -0.55 -17.94 12.11
N ALA A 21 -1.43 -17.75 13.10
CA ALA A 21 -1.02 -17.22 14.40
C ALA A 21 -0.26 -18.27 15.25
N GLY A 22 -0.61 -19.54 15.10
CA GLY A 22 -0.06 -20.64 15.89
C GLY A 22 -0.83 -21.94 15.66
N CYS A 23 -0.43 -22.98 16.39
CA CYS A 23 -1.15 -24.25 16.49
C CYS A 23 -1.74 -24.37 17.89
N GLN A 24 -3.04 -24.65 17.98
CA GLN A 24 -3.70 -24.94 19.25
C GLN A 24 -3.72 -26.45 19.47
N ASP A 25 -3.29 -26.91 20.64
CA ASP A 25 -3.35 -28.33 21.02
C ASP A 25 -4.76 -28.73 21.51
N ALA A 26 -4.94 -30.02 21.83
CA ALA A 26 -6.21 -30.56 22.32
C ALA A 26 -6.63 -30.00 23.69
N ASP A 27 -5.68 -29.51 24.48
CA ASP A 27 -5.89 -28.91 25.80
C ASP A 27 -6.20 -27.40 25.69
N GLY A 28 -6.17 -26.84 24.48
CA GLY A 28 -6.47 -25.45 24.19
C GLY A 28 -5.25 -24.51 24.26
N ASN A 29 -4.04 -25.02 24.47
CA ASN A 29 -2.83 -24.18 24.52
C ASN A 29 -2.39 -23.78 23.10
N LEU A 30 -2.21 -22.48 22.88
CA LEU A 30 -1.75 -21.94 21.60
C LEU A 30 -0.21 -21.84 21.58
N THR A 31 0.42 -22.60 20.71
CA THR A 31 1.84 -22.45 20.37
C THR A 31 1.97 -21.46 19.22
N ALA A 32 2.45 -20.24 19.49
CA ALA A 32 2.60 -19.20 18.48
C ALA A 32 3.69 -19.54 17.45
N ILE A 33 3.49 -19.12 16.20
CA ILE A 33 4.51 -19.23 15.14
C ILE A 33 5.68 -18.26 15.47
N PRO A 34 6.95 -18.66 15.29
CA PRO A 34 8.09 -17.77 15.47
C PRO A 34 7.98 -16.49 14.61
N LYS A 35 8.43 -15.37 15.15
CA LYS A 35 8.47 -14.10 14.40
C LYS A 35 9.31 -14.27 13.12
N SER A 36 8.91 -13.59 12.05
CA SER A 36 9.65 -13.61 10.79
C SER A 36 11.09 -13.13 10.99
N ASN A 37 12.04 -13.79 10.31
CA ASN A 37 13.40 -13.29 10.17
C ASN A 37 13.37 -11.95 9.39
N PRO A 38 13.80 -10.83 9.99
CA PRO A 38 13.80 -9.54 9.33
C PRO A 38 14.95 -9.43 8.32
N THR A 39 14.76 -8.64 7.26
CA THR A 39 15.83 -8.31 6.31
C THR A 39 15.82 -6.82 6.03
N GLN A 40 16.92 -6.11 6.30
CA GLN A 40 17.08 -4.72 5.90
C GLN A 40 17.30 -4.67 4.39
N VAL A 41 16.38 -4.02 3.66
CA VAL A 41 16.45 -3.88 2.20
C VAL A 41 17.01 -2.52 1.79
N VAL A 42 16.59 -1.45 2.48
CA VAL A 42 17.05 -0.07 2.29
C VAL A 42 17.20 0.61 3.65
N SER A 43 17.91 1.74 3.77
CA SER A 43 17.98 2.45 5.05
C SER A 43 16.63 3.03 5.49
N PRO A 44 16.41 3.28 6.80
CA PRO A 44 15.22 3.99 7.28
C PRO A 44 15.00 5.35 6.60
N SER A 45 16.07 6.11 6.38
CA SER A 45 16.00 7.40 5.66
C SER A 45 15.50 7.23 4.23
N THR A 46 16.05 6.26 3.48
CA THR A 46 15.62 5.97 2.11
C THR A 46 14.15 5.53 2.08
N ALA A 47 13.73 4.69 3.02
CA ALA A 47 12.35 4.25 3.12
C ALA A 47 11.39 5.44 3.34
N ASN A 48 11.73 6.33 4.26
CA ASN A 48 10.95 7.54 4.56
C ASN A 48 10.89 8.49 3.37
N ASP A 49 12.02 8.77 2.73
CA ASP A 49 12.06 9.64 1.55
C ASP A 49 11.17 9.10 0.42
N VAL A 50 11.22 7.78 0.17
CA VAL A 50 10.35 7.14 -0.83
C VAL A 50 8.87 7.19 -0.42
N MET A 51 8.55 7.01 0.85
CA MET A 51 7.17 7.17 1.34
C MET A 51 6.66 8.61 1.14
N TYR A 52 7.46 9.62 1.48
CA TYR A 52 7.08 11.02 1.30
C TYR A 52 6.94 11.40 -0.17
N MET A 53 7.79 10.88 -1.05
CA MET A 53 7.60 11.04 -2.50
C MET A 53 6.28 10.41 -2.97
N MET A 54 5.92 9.22 -2.47
CA MET A 54 4.64 8.57 -2.79
C MET A 54 3.43 9.27 -2.14
N GLU A 55 3.61 9.99 -1.04
CA GLU A 55 2.57 10.83 -0.43
C GLU A 55 2.16 11.96 -1.39
N LYS A 56 3.13 12.57 -2.08
CA LYS A 56 2.85 13.62 -3.08
C LYS A 56 1.99 13.14 -4.25
N ILE A 57 2.04 11.85 -4.58
CA ILE A 57 1.17 11.26 -5.60
C ILE A 57 -0.30 11.29 -5.17
N VAL A 58 -0.56 11.12 -3.87
CA VAL A 58 -1.89 11.17 -3.28
C VAL A 58 -2.36 12.62 -3.07
N GLU A 59 -1.46 13.52 -2.68
CA GLU A 59 -1.80 14.93 -2.42
C GLU A 59 -1.97 15.77 -3.69
N GLN A 60 -1.05 15.63 -4.64
CA GLN A 60 -0.91 16.51 -5.80
C GLN A 60 -1.20 15.81 -7.13
N GLY A 61 -1.13 14.47 -7.15
CA GLY A 61 -1.34 13.71 -8.37
C GLY A 61 -2.81 13.68 -8.81
N GLY A 62 -3.05 13.51 -10.12
CA GLY A 62 -4.40 13.42 -10.71
C GLY A 62 -5.25 12.23 -10.23
N ILE A 63 -4.69 11.36 -9.39
CA ILE A 63 -5.38 10.21 -8.77
C ILE A 63 -5.75 10.46 -7.31
N GLY A 64 -5.35 11.60 -6.75
CA GLY A 64 -5.47 11.91 -5.33
C GLY A 64 -6.88 11.80 -4.77
N GLN A 65 -7.90 12.29 -5.49
CA GLN A 65 -9.30 12.18 -5.08
C GLN A 65 -9.76 10.73 -4.86
N ALA A 66 -9.22 9.79 -5.63
CA ALA A 66 -9.57 8.38 -5.56
C ALA A 66 -8.74 7.60 -4.53
N THR A 67 -7.74 8.23 -3.90
CA THR A 67 -6.82 7.56 -2.95
C THR A 67 -6.71 8.24 -1.60
N ALA A 68 -7.10 9.51 -1.49
CA ALA A 68 -7.04 10.28 -0.26
C ALA A 68 -8.03 9.73 0.78
N VAL A 69 -7.55 9.48 1.99
CA VAL A 69 -8.38 9.04 3.11
C VAL A 69 -8.50 10.22 4.08
N ALA A 70 -9.71 10.69 4.33
CA ALA A 70 -9.93 11.86 5.17
C ALA A 70 -9.34 11.67 6.58
N GLY A 71 -8.55 12.63 7.03
CA GLY A 71 -7.88 12.59 8.34
C GLY A 71 -6.59 11.76 8.39
N TYR A 72 -6.18 11.12 7.29
CA TYR A 72 -4.96 10.31 7.25
C TYR A 72 -4.05 10.71 6.10
N ARG A 73 -2.77 10.85 6.42
CA ARG A 73 -1.69 10.92 5.45
C ARG A 73 -1.53 9.54 4.82
N SER A 74 -1.73 9.42 3.51
CA SER A 74 -1.63 8.16 2.77
C SER A 74 -0.61 8.31 1.65
N ALA A 75 0.19 7.27 1.44
CA ALA A 75 1.16 7.21 0.35
C ALA A 75 0.88 5.97 -0.50
N GLY A 76 1.11 6.07 -1.80
CA GLY A 76 1.00 4.91 -2.68
C GLY A 76 1.22 5.22 -4.15
N LYS A 77 1.07 4.19 -4.97
CA LYS A 77 1.33 4.27 -6.40
C LYS A 77 0.36 3.41 -7.20
N THR A 78 -0.04 3.98 -8.35
CA THR A 78 -0.78 3.30 -9.40
C THR A 78 0.11 2.39 -10.24
N GLY A 79 -0.42 1.24 -10.67
CA GLY A 79 0.21 0.35 -11.63
C GLY A 79 -0.80 -0.13 -12.67
N THR A 80 -0.53 0.14 -13.95
CA THR A 80 -1.30 -0.35 -15.09
C THR A 80 -0.36 -1.19 -15.95
N ALA A 81 -0.66 -2.49 -16.11
CA ALA A 81 0.17 -3.41 -16.87
C ALA A 81 -0.66 -4.13 -17.94
N GLU A 82 -0.12 -4.22 -19.16
CA GLU A 82 -0.73 -4.99 -20.25
C GLU A 82 -0.69 -6.49 -19.94
N ILE A 83 -1.77 -7.19 -20.27
CA ILE A 83 -1.90 -8.63 -20.05
C ILE A 83 -1.51 -9.36 -21.33
N LYS A 84 -0.63 -10.36 -21.20
CA LYS A 84 -0.24 -11.24 -22.30
C LYS A 84 -1.47 -11.95 -22.91
N GLU A 85 -1.52 -11.96 -24.23
CA GLU A 85 -2.50 -12.68 -25.04
C GLU A 85 -1.78 -13.33 -26.24
N GLY A 86 -1.80 -14.66 -26.32
CA GLY A 86 -1.02 -15.39 -27.32
C GLY A 86 0.49 -15.17 -27.17
N SER A 87 1.15 -14.76 -28.25
CA SER A 87 2.60 -14.45 -28.27
C SER A 87 2.92 -13.00 -27.89
N GLY A 88 1.93 -12.12 -27.74
CA GLY A 88 2.11 -10.69 -27.48
C GLY A 88 1.29 -10.17 -26.31
N TYR A 89 1.14 -8.85 -26.23
CA TYR A 89 0.20 -8.20 -25.30
C TYR A 89 -1.16 -8.06 -25.96
N GLY A 90 -2.22 -8.35 -25.19
CA GLY A 90 -3.59 -8.15 -25.63
C GLY A 90 -4.11 -6.76 -25.26
N GLN A 91 -5.40 -6.56 -25.48
CA GLN A 91 -6.12 -5.31 -25.18
C GLN A 91 -6.50 -5.14 -23.70
N TYR A 92 -6.24 -6.14 -22.86
CA TYR A 92 -6.64 -6.12 -21.46
C TYR A 92 -5.50 -5.68 -20.55
N TYR A 93 -5.86 -5.01 -19.47
CA TYR A 93 -4.91 -4.51 -18.47
C TYR A 93 -5.17 -5.11 -17.08
N ALA A 94 -4.09 -5.23 -16.32
CA ALA A 94 -4.09 -5.36 -14.88
C ALA A 94 -3.95 -3.96 -14.28
N ALA A 95 -4.98 -3.51 -13.58
CA ALA A 95 -5.04 -2.19 -12.95
C ALA A 95 -4.85 -2.35 -11.44
N SER A 96 -3.99 -1.54 -10.82
CA SER A 96 -3.64 -1.73 -9.42
C SER A 96 -3.28 -0.44 -8.71
N PHE A 97 -3.49 -0.44 -7.39
CA PHE A 97 -2.97 0.59 -6.50
C PHE A 97 -2.41 -0.09 -5.24
N TYR A 98 -1.19 0.26 -4.87
CA TYR A 98 -0.54 -0.20 -3.65
C TYR A 98 -0.11 1.00 -2.83
N GLY A 99 -0.27 0.91 -1.52
CA GLY A 99 0.02 2.03 -0.63
C GLY A 99 0.10 1.63 0.83
N MET A 100 0.26 2.63 1.66
CA MET A 100 0.30 2.52 3.11
C MET A 100 -0.31 3.75 3.78
N ALA A 101 -0.82 3.54 4.98
CA ALA A 101 -1.26 4.62 5.86
C ALA A 101 -1.23 4.18 7.34
N PRO A 102 -1.15 5.13 8.28
CA PRO A 102 -0.76 6.54 8.09
C PRO A 102 0.72 6.69 7.66
N VAL A 103 1.11 7.73 6.91
CA VAL A 103 2.53 7.95 6.53
C VAL A 103 3.39 8.32 7.73
N ASP A 104 2.84 9.10 8.66
CA ASP A 104 3.52 9.56 9.89
C ASP A 104 3.69 8.47 10.95
N ASN A 105 2.88 7.41 10.89
CA ASN A 105 2.99 6.24 11.78
C ASN A 105 2.38 5.00 11.10
N PRO A 106 3.09 4.35 10.16
CA PRO A 106 2.52 3.30 9.32
C PRO A 106 1.95 2.13 10.12
N LYS A 107 0.66 1.83 9.89
CA LYS A 107 -0.06 0.69 10.49
C LYS A 107 -0.42 -0.37 9.47
N TYR A 108 -0.71 0.04 8.24
CA TYR A 108 -1.15 -0.86 7.17
C TYR A 108 -0.41 -0.58 5.88
N ALA A 109 0.05 -1.64 5.23
CA ALA A 109 0.43 -1.65 3.82
C ALA A 109 -0.56 -2.55 3.06
N MET A 110 -1.15 -2.03 1.98
CA MET A 110 -2.24 -2.69 1.29
C MET A 110 -2.13 -2.50 -0.22
N GLY A 111 -2.65 -3.47 -0.97
CA GLY A 111 -2.80 -3.39 -2.42
C GLY A 111 -4.18 -3.84 -2.87
N VAL A 112 -4.70 -3.16 -3.89
CA VAL A 112 -5.86 -3.59 -4.65
C VAL A 112 -5.44 -3.77 -6.10
N MET A 113 -5.80 -4.91 -6.68
CA MET A 113 -5.56 -5.21 -8.08
C MET A 113 -6.84 -5.74 -8.71
N ILE A 114 -7.18 -5.20 -9.88
CA ILE A 114 -8.33 -5.59 -10.67
C ILE A 114 -7.82 -6.10 -12.01
N TYR A 115 -8.15 -7.34 -12.32
CA TYR A 115 -7.74 -8.00 -13.55
C TYR A 115 -8.82 -7.83 -14.63
N LYS A 116 -8.42 -7.38 -15.83
CA LYS A 116 -9.31 -7.15 -16.99
C LYS A 116 -10.56 -6.29 -16.65
N PRO A 117 -10.40 -5.05 -16.12
CA PRO A 117 -11.54 -4.19 -15.77
C PRO A 117 -12.38 -3.82 -17.01
N LYS A 118 -13.71 -3.99 -16.94
CA LYS A 118 -14.64 -3.81 -18.08
C LYS A 118 -15.06 -2.36 -18.41
N LYS A 119 -14.85 -1.41 -17.49
CA LYS A 119 -15.34 -0.02 -17.64
C LYS A 119 -14.23 1.04 -17.59
N VAL A 120 -13.05 0.68 -17.10
CA VAL A 120 -11.92 1.59 -16.89
C VAL A 120 -10.71 0.95 -17.53
N TRP A 121 -10.70 0.99 -18.86
CA TRP A 121 -9.83 0.15 -19.69
C TRP A 121 -8.35 0.54 -19.62
N THR A 122 -8.02 1.79 -19.28
CA THR A 122 -6.66 2.32 -19.45
C THR A 122 -6.03 2.90 -18.19
N ASN A 123 -6.71 2.86 -17.03
CA ASN A 123 -6.15 3.45 -15.82
C ASN A 123 -6.47 2.68 -14.53
N SER A 124 -5.77 3.07 -13.46
CA SER A 124 -5.85 2.43 -12.15
C SER A 124 -6.89 3.03 -11.21
N MET A 125 -7.80 3.90 -11.69
CA MET A 125 -8.76 4.59 -10.81
C MET A 125 -9.71 3.65 -10.08
N ALA A 126 -10.15 2.57 -10.72
CA ALA A 126 -11.02 1.59 -10.08
C ALA A 126 -10.31 0.89 -8.89
N ALA A 127 -9.03 0.55 -9.05
CA ALA A 127 -8.23 -0.05 -7.99
C ALA A 127 -7.94 0.95 -6.87
N ALA A 128 -7.63 2.20 -7.23
CA ALA A 128 -7.47 3.31 -6.28
C ALA A 128 -8.72 3.53 -5.42
N ALA A 129 -9.90 3.66 -6.05
CA ALA A 129 -11.16 3.83 -5.32
C ALA A 129 -11.50 2.63 -4.41
N GLY A 130 -11.19 1.42 -4.85
CA GLY A 130 -11.27 0.21 -4.01
C GLY A 130 -10.34 0.30 -2.80
N TYR A 131 -9.08 0.70 -3.02
CA TYR A 131 -8.10 0.90 -1.96
C TYR A 131 -8.58 1.92 -0.93
N GLN A 132 -9.03 3.10 -1.37
CA GLN A 132 -9.51 4.16 -0.47
C GLN A 132 -10.65 3.67 0.42
N LYS A 133 -11.65 2.99 -0.16
CA LYS A 133 -12.81 2.49 0.58
C LYS A 133 -12.42 1.43 1.61
N ILE A 134 -11.61 0.45 1.22
CA ILE A 134 -11.17 -0.62 2.12
C ILE A 134 -10.31 -0.04 3.25
N LEU A 135 -9.33 0.80 2.92
CA LEU A 135 -8.42 1.38 3.91
C LEU A 135 -9.17 2.27 4.91
N SER A 136 -10.13 3.07 4.45
CA SER A 136 -10.98 3.89 5.33
C SER A 136 -11.71 3.03 6.37
N GLN A 137 -12.28 1.89 5.94
CA GLN A 137 -12.97 0.97 6.84
C GLN A 137 -12.01 0.27 7.80
N VAL A 138 -10.83 -0.16 7.32
CA VAL A 138 -9.81 -0.79 8.16
C VAL A 138 -9.32 0.15 9.26
N LEU A 139 -9.00 1.41 8.91
CA LEU A 139 -8.53 2.42 9.86
C LEU A 139 -9.61 2.72 10.91
N LEU A 140 -10.87 2.88 10.47
CA LEU A 140 -12.00 3.13 11.35
C LEU A 140 -12.27 1.95 12.29
N ALA A 141 -12.36 0.73 11.75
CA ALA A 141 -12.67 -0.47 12.53
C ALA A 141 -11.60 -0.75 13.60
N ASN A 142 -10.34 -0.41 13.32
CA ASN A 142 -9.22 -0.60 14.24
C ASN A 142 -8.92 0.64 15.09
N ARG A 143 -9.75 1.70 15.00
CA ARG A 143 -9.61 2.95 15.77
C ARG A 143 -8.23 3.57 15.66
N VAL A 144 -7.63 3.52 14.46
CA VAL A 144 -6.32 4.14 14.23
C VAL A 144 -6.47 5.65 14.38
N PRO A 145 -5.66 6.32 15.23
CA PRO A 145 -5.71 7.77 15.36
C PRO A 145 -5.44 8.46 14.01
N PRO A 146 -6.16 9.56 13.70
CA PRO A 146 -5.84 10.40 12.55
C PRO A 146 -4.37 10.83 12.54
N SER A 147 -3.85 11.11 11.35
CA SER A 147 -2.49 11.61 11.20
C SER A 147 -2.28 12.93 11.92
N THR A 148 -1.05 13.15 12.35
CA THR A 148 -0.61 14.42 12.94
C THR A 148 0.42 15.11 12.06
N GLY A 149 0.50 16.44 12.17
CA GLY A 149 1.40 17.25 11.35
C GLY A 149 1.01 17.30 9.87
N THR A 150 1.89 17.87 9.06
CA THR A 150 1.73 18.01 7.61
C THR A 150 2.78 17.15 6.89
N SER A 151 2.52 16.84 5.63
CA SER A 151 3.52 16.21 4.78
C SER A 151 4.74 17.13 4.61
N PRO A 152 5.96 16.57 4.49
CA PRO A 152 7.14 17.36 4.16
C PRO A 152 6.94 18.11 2.84
N ASP A 153 7.46 19.34 2.76
CA ASP A 153 7.48 20.08 1.51
C ASP A 153 8.56 19.49 0.60
N LEU A 154 8.13 18.81 -0.46
CA LEU A 154 9.00 18.17 -1.43
C LEU A 154 8.69 18.79 -2.81
N PRO A 155 9.67 19.42 -3.47
CA PRO A 155 9.46 19.96 -4.80
C PRO A 155 9.16 18.82 -5.78
N THR A 156 8.07 18.96 -6.54
CA THR A 156 7.66 17.99 -7.57
C THR A 156 8.03 18.43 -8.98
N ASP A 157 8.51 19.67 -9.11
CA ASP A 157 9.06 20.29 -10.31
C ASP A 157 10.45 20.87 -10.03
N TRP A 158 11.18 21.17 -11.11
CA TRP A 158 12.42 21.93 -11.07
C TRP A 158 12.19 23.30 -11.70
N LYS A 159 12.90 24.31 -11.20
CA LYS A 159 12.90 25.68 -11.76
C LYS A 159 14.01 25.86 -12.78
#